data_AF-K3YAV0-F1
#
_entry.id   AF-K3YAV0-F1
#
_cell.length_a   1.000
_cell.length_b   1.000
_cell.length_c   1.000
_cell.angle_alpha   90.00
_cell.angle_beta   90.00
_cell.angle_gamma   90.00
#
_symmetry.space_group_name_H-M   'P 1'
#
loop_
_entity.id
_entity.type
_entity.pdbx_description
1 polymer ?
#
loop_
_entity_poly.entity_id
_entity_poly.type
_entity_poly.pdbx_seq_one_letter_code
_entity_poly.pdbx_strand_id
1 'polypeptide(L)'
;MGLCERYFGPSYELLSHDKYAEVWAVDEAHPYMAPEGGESVADVANRLSAVLSSTESEFHSSAILIVSHGDPLQIFQAVLSAAKENSSFLDVSDLKVKGTTLASVLSQHRKFALATGELRRVV
;
A
#
# COMPACT_ATOMS: atom_id res chain seq x y z
N MET A 1 -13.58 3.55 4.08
CA MET A 1 -12.36 3.72 4.88
C MET A 1 -11.07 3.30 4.15
N GLY A 2 -11.11 2.77 2.92
CA GLY A 2 -9.91 2.19 2.29
C GLY A 2 -8.76 3.15 1.98
N LEU A 3 -8.94 4.46 2.10
CA LEU A 3 -7.92 5.50 1.84
C LEU A 3 -7.32 6.12 3.12
N CYS A 4 -7.73 5.70 4.30
CA CYS A 4 -7.17 6.23 5.55
C CYS A 4 -5.69 5.85 5.71
N GLU A 5 -4.97 6.59 6.55
CA GLU A 5 -3.61 6.21 6.98
C GLU A 5 -3.60 4.79 7.56
N ARG A 6 -2.46 4.12 7.47
CA ARG A 6 -2.26 2.81 8.10
C ARG A 6 -2.43 2.93 9.60
N TYR A 7 -3.21 2.03 10.19
CA TYR A 7 -3.29 1.90 11.64
C TYR A 7 -2.11 1.07 12.15
N PHE A 8 -1.21 1.69 12.92
CA PHE A 8 0.01 1.06 13.41
C PHE A 8 -0.17 0.30 14.74
N GLY A 9 -1.37 0.31 15.30
CA GLY A 9 -1.69 -0.33 16.58
C GLY A 9 -1.39 0.57 17.80
N PRO A 10 -1.96 0.25 18.98
CA PRO A 10 -1.93 1.11 20.17
C PRO A 10 -0.51 1.44 20.64
N SER A 11 0.47 0.57 20.38
CA SER A 11 1.86 0.74 20.81
C SER A 11 2.63 1.75 19.94
N TYR A 12 2.12 2.12 18.77
CA TYR A 12 2.79 3.02 17.81
C TYR A 12 1.96 4.24 17.40
N GLU A 13 0.64 4.18 17.56
CA GLU A 13 -0.24 5.33 17.29
C GLU A 13 0.13 6.55 18.13
N LEU A 14 0.02 7.73 17.52
CA LEU A 14 0.34 9.05 18.12
C LEU A 14 1.79 9.23 18.59
N LEU A 15 2.69 8.29 18.29
CA LEU A 15 4.11 8.42 18.56
C LEU A 15 4.83 9.17 17.41
N SER A 16 6.05 9.62 17.69
CA SER A 16 6.92 10.22 16.66
C SER A 16 7.18 9.23 15.54
N HIS A 17 7.31 9.75 14.31
CA HIS A 17 7.73 8.99 13.14
C HIS A 17 9.10 8.32 13.31
N ASP A 18 9.91 8.74 14.29
CA ASP A 18 11.18 8.10 14.63
C ASP A 18 11.02 6.62 15.02
N LYS A 19 9.83 6.23 15.49
CA LYS A 19 9.49 4.84 15.81
C LYS A 19 9.12 4.00 14.59
N TYR A 20 8.90 4.62 13.43
CA TYR A 20 8.53 3.88 12.23
C TYR A 20 9.66 3.03 11.66
N ALA A 21 10.93 3.34 11.96
CA ALA A 21 12.04 2.50 11.51
C ALA A 21 11.92 1.05 12.02
N GLU A 22 11.41 0.86 13.24
CA GLU A 22 11.19 -0.45 13.84
C GLU A 22 10.08 -1.22 13.08
N VAL A 23 8.99 -0.52 12.75
CA VAL A 23 7.87 -1.09 11.97
C VAL A 23 8.31 -1.41 10.54
N TRP A 24 9.06 -0.52 9.89
CA TRP A 24 9.52 -0.73 8.52
C TRP A 24 10.47 -1.92 8.38
N ALA A 25 11.31 -2.18 9.38
CA ALA A 25 12.15 -3.37 9.39
C ALA A 25 11.31 -4.67 9.42
N VAL A 26 10.19 -4.65 10.17
CA VAL A 26 9.23 -5.76 10.17
C VAL A 26 8.53 -5.86 8.82
N ASP A 27 8.09 -4.74 8.25
CA ASP A 27 7.40 -4.70 6.96
C ASP A 27 8.27 -5.25 5.82
N GLU A 28 9.56 -4.90 5.79
CA GLU A 28 10.50 -5.39 4.78
C GLU A 28 10.68 -6.91 4.87
N ALA A 29 10.81 -7.44 6.09
CA ALA A 29 11.01 -8.87 6.30
C ALA A 29 9.70 -9.69 6.21
N HIS A 30 8.57 -9.13 6.64
CA HIS A 30 7.29 -9.82 6.85
C HIS A 30 6.10 -8.90 6.51
N PRO A 31 5.82 -8.61 5.23
CA PRO A 31 4.79 -7.64 4.83
C PRO A 31 3.35 -8.06 5.16
N TYR A 32 3.14 -9.32 5.57
CA TYR A 32 1.85 -9.86 6.05
C TYR A 32 1.72 -9.84 7.58
N MET A 33 2.76 -9.44 8.30
CA MET A 33 2.73 -9.35 9.75
C MET A 33 2.32 -7.95 10.16
N ALA A 34 1.24 -7.85 10.93
CA ALA A 34 0.82 -6.59 11.52
C ALA A 34 1.59 -6.32 12.83
N PRO A 35 1.86 -5.05 13.19
CA PRO A 35 2.21 -4.68 14.56
C PRO A 35 1.03 -5.01 15.50
N GLU A 36 1.27 -5.04 16.81
CA GLU A 36 0.27 -5.43 17.82
C GLU A 36 -1.09 -4.74 17.57
N GLY A 37 -2.10 -5.51 17.14
CA GLY A 37 -3.45 -5.01 16.85
C GLY A 37 -3.59 -4.05 15.66
N GLY A 38 -2.50 -3.71 14.97
CA GLY A 38 -2.49 -2.82 13.81
C GLY A 38 -2.78 -3.52 12.47
N GLU A 39 -2.50 -2.82 11.37
CA GLU A 39 -2.58 -3.32 9.99
C GLU A 39 -1.20 -3.76 9.48
N SER A 40 -1.15 -4.85 8.73
CA SER A 40 0.02 -5.20 7.92
C SER A 40 0.06 -4.39 6.61
N VAL A 41 1.20 -4.39 5.92
CA VAL A 41 1.32 -3.81 4.57
C VAL A 41 0.30 -4.45 3.61
N ALA A 42 0.10 -5.76 3.73
CA ALA A 42 -0.87 -6.51 2.93
C ALA A 42 -2.32 -6.10 3.22
N ASP A 43 -2.68 -5.81 4.48
CA ASP A 43 -4.02 -5.34 4.82
C ASP A 43 -4.32 -4.00 4.17
N VAL A 44 -3.37 -3.07 4.22
CA VAL A 44 -3.47 -1.76 3.57
C VAL A 44 -3.59 -1.92 2.04
N ALA A 45 -2.75 -2.77 1.44
CA ALA A 45 -2.83 -3.08 0.01
C ALA A 45 -4.21 -3.63 -0.38
N ASN A 46 -4.76 -4.57 0.40
CA ASN A 46 -6.07 -5.18 0.13
C ASN A 46 -7.20 -4.15 0.18
N ARG A 47 -7.24 -3.27 1.19
CA ARG A 47 -8.31 -2.25 1.28
C ARG A 47 -8.20 -1.17 0.21
N LEU A 48 -6.99 -0.81 -0.22
CA LEU A 48 -6.77 0.11 -1.35
C LEU A 48 -7.21 -0.51 -2.66
N SER A 49 -6.89 -1.78 -2.86
CA SER A 49 -7.30 -2.55 -4.03
C SER A 49 -8.82 -2.63 -4.15
N ALA A 50 -9.51 -2.86 -3.03
CA ALA A 50 -10.97 -2.83 -2.99
C ALA A 50 -11.54 -1.45 -3.39
N VAL A 51 -10.90 -0.34 -2.98
CA VAL A 51 -11.30 1.01 -3.41
C VAL A 51 -11.08 1.20 -4.90
N LEU A 52 -9.95 0.73 -5.45
CA LEU A 52 -9.68 0.83 -6.88
C LEU A 52 -10.72 0.05 -7.68
N SER A 53 -10.96 -1.22 -7.34
CA SER A 53 -11.95 -2.07 -8.01
C SER A 53 -13.36 -1.48 -7.94
N SER A 54 -13.77 -0.90 -6.80
CA SER A 54 -15.09 -0.24 -6.72
C SER A 54 -15.15 1.02 -7.57
N THR A 55 -14.07 1.80 -7.60
CA THR A 55 -14.02 3.07 -8.36
C THR A 55 -14.00 2.81 -9.87
N GLU A 56 -13.28 1.79 -10.34
CA GLU A 56 -13.28 1.41 -11.77
C GLU A 56 -14.65 0.90 -12.24
N SER A 57 -15.38 0.19 -11.37
CA SER A 57 -16.74 -0.28 -11.64
C SER A 57 -17.75 0.87 -11.70
N GLU A 58 -17.60 1.87 -10.84
CA GLU A 58 -18.54 2.99 -10.73
C GLU A 58 -18.29 4.09 -11.77
N PHE A 59 -17.02 4.38 -12.10
CA PHE A 59 -16.65 5.51 -12.95
C PHE A 59 -15.98 5.03 -14.24
N HIS A 60 -16.66 5.26 -15.36
CA HIS A 60 -16.12 4.97 -16.69
C HIS A 60 -15.59 6.24 -17.37
N SER A 61 -14.46 6.12 -18.07
CA SER A 61 -13.83 7.21 -18.86
C SER A 61 -13.62 8.52 -18.10
N SER A 62 -13.40 8.43 -16.79
CA SER A 62 -13.22 9.58 -15.89
C SER A 62 -11.79 9.67 -15.38
N ALA A 63 -11.30 10.89 -15.18
CA ALA A 63 -10.06 11.10 -14.45
C ALA A 63 -10.33 11.06 -12.94
N ILE A 64 -9.68 10.14 -12.23
CA ILE A 64 -9.85 9.95 -10.78
C ILE A 64 -8.64 10.52 -10.06
N LEU A 65 -8.87 11.40 -9.09
CA LEU A 65 -7.84 11.88 -8.16
C LEU A 65 -7.99 11.17 -6.82
N ILE A 66 -6.97 10.38 -6.45
CA ILE A 66 -6.90 9.74 -5.13
C ILE A 66 -6.13 10.67 -4.18
N VAL A 67 -6.80 11.07 -3.08
CA VAL A 67 -6.19 11.82 -1.98
C VAL A 67 -6.18 10.93 -0.75
N SER A 68 -4.99 10.66 -0.21
CA SER A 68 -4.76 9.72 0.89
C SER A 68 -3.50 10.15 1.65
N HIS A 69 -2.85 9.21 2.33
CA HIS A 69 -1.72 9.44 3.21
C HIS A 69 -0.44 8.79 2.70
N GLY A 70 0.67 9.05 3.39
CA GLY A 70 2.01 8.67 2.93
C GLY A 70 2.16 7.17 2.77
N ASP A 71 1.84 6.38 3.79
CA ASP A 71 2.06 4.93 3.78
C ASP A 71 1.13 4.21 2.78
N PRO A 72 -0.20 4.44 2.77
CA PRO A 72 -1.10 3.90 1.77
C PRO A 72 -0.69 4.21 0.33
N LEU A 73 -0.29 5.45 0.02
CA LEU A 73 0.09 5.82 -1.35
C LEU A 73 1.39 5.14 -1.79
N GLN A 74 2.36 4.94 -0.88
CA GLN A 74 3.59 4.20 -1.18
C GLN A 74 3.31 2.72 -1.47
N ILE A 75 2.48 2.08 -0.63
CA ILE A 75 2.04 0.69 -0.81
C ILE A 75 1.29 0.55 -2.14
N PHE A 76 0.40 1.49 -2.43
CA PHE A 76 -0.35 1.49 -3.68
C PHE A 76 0.57 1.60 -4.90
N GLN A 77 1.55 2.51 -4.86
CA GLN A 77 2.49 2.69 -5.96
C GLN A 77 3.36 1.44 -6.19
N ALA A 78 3.73 0.72 -5.13
CA ALA A 78 4.45 -0.54 -5.24
C ALA A 78 3.63 -1.62 -5.98
N VAL A 79 2.36 -1.77 -5.59
CA VAL A 79 1.43 -2.71 -6.23
C VAL A 79 1.20 -2.35 -7.70
N LEU A 80 0.93 -1.07 -7.99
CA LEU A 80 0.75 -0.60 -9.37
C LEU A 80 2.02 -0.77 -10.21
N SER A 81 3.21 -0.55 -9.63
CA SER A 81 4.47 -0.73 -10.34
C SER A 81 4.69 -2.18 -10.76
N ALA A 82 4.47 -3.11 -9.82
CA ALA A 82 4.54 -4.53 -10.12
C ALA A 82 3.48 -4.97 -11.14
N ALA A 83 2.30 -4.35 -11.11
CA ALA A 83 1.22 -4.62 -12.06
C ALA A 83 1.52 -4.11 -13.47
N LYS A 84 2.17 -2.95 -13.60
CA LYS A 84 2.62 -2.44 -14.90
C LYS A 84 3.66 -3.35 -15.54
N GLU A 85 4.57 -3.91 -14.74
CA GLU A 85 5.60 -4.84 -15.20
C GLU A 85 5.01 -6.22 -15.57
N ASN A 86 3.88 -6.59 -14.97
CA ASN A 86 3.22 -7.87 -15.17
C ASN A 86 1.76 -7.65 -15.61
N SER A 87 1.48 -7.73 -16.92
CA SER A 87 0.13 -7.57 -17.48
C SER A 87 -0.97 -8.49 -16.89
N SER A 88 -0.58 -9.48 -16.08
CA SER A 88 -1.46 -10.40 -15.35
C SER A 88 -1.77 -9.98 -13.89
N PHE A 89 -1.37 -8.78 -13.45
CA PHE A 89 -1.62 -8.26 -12.10
C PHE A 89 -2.71 -7.19 -12.05
N LEU A 90 -3.31 -6.85 -13.20
CA LEU A 90 -4.39 -5.87 -13.30
C LEU A 90 -5.69 -6.38 -12.66
N ASP A 91 -5.81 -7.68 -12.37
CA ASP A 91 -6.84 -8.15 -11.45
C ASP A 91 -6.34 -7.97 -10.01
N VAL A 92 -6.42 -6.73 -9.54
CA VAL A 92 -6.04 -6.34 -8.17
C VAL A 92 -6.93 -7.04 -7.13
N SER A 93 -8.09 -7.56 -7.56
CA SER A 93 -8.99 -8.43 -6.80
C SER A 93 -8.36 -9.81 -6.48
N ASP A 94 -7.38 -10.23 -7.28
CA ASP A 94 -6.74 -11.56 -7.25
C ASP A 94 -5.34 -11.56 -6.58
N LEU A 95 -5.02 -10.50 -5.83
CA LEU A 95 -3.78 -10.38 -5.04
C LEU A 95 -3.54 -11.58 -4.10
N LYS A 96 -4.58 -12.35 -3.75
CA LYS A 96 -4.44 -13.60 -2.98
C LYS A 96 -3.71 -14.73 -3.71
N VAL A 97 -3.59 -14.70 -5.04
CA VAL A 97 -3.17 -15.87 -5.84
C VAL A 97 -1.64 -15.94 -6.08
N LYS A 98 -0.87 -14.86 -5.86
CA LYS A 98 0.58 -14.81 -6.15
C LYS A 98 1.45 -14.54 -4.90
N GLY A 99 1.22 -15.29 -3.83
CA GLY A 99 1.74 -15.04 -2.48
C GLY A 99 3.24 -14.69 -2.35
N THR A 100 4.15 -15.33 -3.09
CA THR A 100 5.61 -15.03 -2.99
C THR A 100 6.03 -13.79 -3.78
N THR A 101 5.48 -13.58 -4.97
CA THR A 101 5.78 -12.37 -5.76
C THR A 101 5.18 -11.13 -5.10
N LEU A 102 3.97 -11.26 -4.54
CA LEU A 102 3.33 -10.16 -3.84
C LEU A 102 4.08 -9.78 -2.55
N ALA A 103 4.56 -10.78 -1.79
CA ALA A 103 5.42 -10.52 -0.63
C ALA A 103 6.61 -9.63 -1.00
N SER A 104 7.36 -10.02 -2.04
CA SER A 104 8.54 -9.27 -2.48
C SER A 104 8.21 -7.85 -2.95
N VAL A 105 7.04 -7.63 -3.55
CA VAL A 105 6.58 -6.29 -3.94
C VAL A 105 6.26 -5.44 -2.72
N LEU A 106 5.47 -5.98 -1.79
CA LEU A 106 5.03 -5.28 -0.58
C LEU A 106 6.20 -4.96 0.35
N SER A 107 7.17 -5.87 0.51
CA SER A 107 8.42 -5.64 1.26
C SER A 107 9.21 -4.44 0.75
N GLN A 108 9.00 -4.02 -0.49
CA GLN A 108 9.77 -2.98 -1.16
C GLN A 108 9.00 -1.66 -1.31
N HIS A 109 7.83 -1.52 -0.66
CA HIS A 109 6.98 -0.33 -0.78
C HIS A 109 7.68 0.98 -0.41
N ARG A 110 8.65 0.94 0.53
CA ARG A 110 9.44 2.10 0.94
C ARG A 110 10.32 2.70 -0.16
N LYS A 111 10.62 1.97 -1.24
CA LYS A 111 11.27 2.54 -2.44
C LYS A 111 10.45 3.66 -3.08
N PHE A 112 9.14 3.67 -2.82
CA PHE A 112 8.22 4.67 -3.34
C PHE A 112 7.99 5.83 -2.38
N ALA A 113 8.71 5.91 -1.26
CA ALA A 113 8.67 7.06 -0.37
C ALA A 113 8.99 8.37 -1.10
N LEU A 114 8.27 9.42 -0.74
CA LEU A 114 8.39 10.76 -1.30
C LEU A 114 8.95 11.71 -0.25
N ALA A 115 9.83 12.61 -0.69
CA ALA A 115 10.21 13.76 0.12
C ALA A 115 9.04 14.77 0.22
N THR A 116 9.06 15.61 1.24
CA THR A 116 8.04 16.66 1.41
C THR A 116 7.98 17.56 0.18
N GLY A 117 6.80 17.65 -0.45
CA GLY A 117 6.57 18.45 -1.65
C GLY A 117 7.09 17.82 -2.95
N GLU A 118 7.61 16.59 -2.92
CA GLU A 118 8.01 15.88 -4.13
C GLU A 118 6.77 15.50 -4.96
N LEU A 119 6.86 15.77 -6.27
CA LEU A 119 5.90 15.29 -7.26
C LEU A 119 6.54 14.18 -8.08
N ARG A 120 5.91 13.00 -8.08
CA ARG A 120 6.35 11.83 -8.83
C ARG A 120 5.21 11.30 -9.67
N ARG A 121 5.50 10.91 -10.90
CA ARG A 121 4.53 10.21 -11.76
C ARG A 121 4.22 8.84 -11.14
N VAL A 122 2.94 8.51 -11.07
CA VAL A 122 2.50 7.14 -10.76
C VAL A 122 2.82 6.29 -11.98
N VAL A 123 3.79 5.40 -11.79
CA VAL A 123 4.39 4.45 -12.76
C VAL A 123 4.44 4.85 -14.23
#